data_AF-A0A4R5KBW4-F1
#
_entry.id   AF-A0A4R5KBW4-F1
#
_cell.length_a   1.000
_cell.length_b   1.000
_cell.length_c   1.000
_cell.angle_alpha   90.00
_cell.angle_beta   90.00
_cell.angle_gamma   90.00
#
_symmetry.space_group_name_H-M   'P 1'
#
loop_
_entity.id
_entity.type
_entity.pdbx_description
1 polymer ?
#
loop_
_entity_poly.entity_id
_entity_poly.type
_entity_poly.pdbx_seq_one_letter_code
_entity_poly.pdbx_strand_id
1 'polypeptide(L)'
;MTGRRGERGWWSRGRLWWRFVCLGALLGLVAAPIHLLSWTLPTYNPDFVVYYAFYLVFELMLVSVLGVVVAGAVIVARLAVAEETTPRNQAMVTGAVAFIASGALSFLLAALGHTGSPWAVAGITGVFAGGAFAFVYYKHTRQT
;
A
#
# COMPACT_ATOMS: atom_id res chain seq x y z
N MET A 1 22.77 -7.67 -31.73
CA MET A 1 23.16 -7.91 -30.33
C MET A 1 23.14 -6.59 -29.57
N THR A 2 21.99 -6.19 -29.03
CA THR A 2 21.82 -4.96 -28.25
C THR A 2 22.07 -5.26 -26.78
N GLY A 3 23.24 -4.87 -26.28
CA GLY A 3 23.62 -5.04 -24.89
C GLY A 3 22.72 -4.24 -23.96
N ARG A 4 21.81 -4.91 -23.24
CA ARG A 4 21.19 -4.35 -22.03
C ARG A 4 22.24 -4.35 -20.92
N ARG A 5 23.06 -3.29 -20.87
CA ARG A 5 23.91 -2.99 -19.72
C ARG A 5 23.03 -2.86 -18.48
N GLY A 6 23.11 -3.88 -17.62
CA GLY A 6 22.97 -3.80 -16.17
C GLY A 6 21.99 -2.79 -15.60
N GLU A 7 20.68 -3.05 -15.69
CA GLU A 7 19.76 -2.52 -14.70
C GLU A 7 20.02 -3.24 -13.36
N ARG A 8 21.11 -2.87 -12.66
CA ARG A 8 21.28 -3.16 -11.23
C ARG A 8 20.32 -2.27 -10.42
N GLY A 9 19.03 -2.33 -10.73
CA GLY A 9 17.97 -1.63 -10.01
C GLY A 9 17.21 -2.59 -9.10
N TRP A 10 16.34 -2.05 -8.23
CA TRP A 10 15.34 -2.75 -7.39
C TRP A 10 14.78 -4.02 -8.09
N TRP A 11 14.55 -3.90 -9.39
CA TRP A 11 13.98 -4.88 -10.31
C TRP A 11 14.82 -6.14 -10.58
N SER A 12 16.13 -6.16 -10.35
CA SER A 12 17.02 -7.24 -10.83
C SER A 12 17.37 -8.36 -9.85
N ARG A 13 17.20 -8.17 -8.52
CA ARG A 13 17.73 -9.14 -7.52
C ARG A 13 16.83 -9.42 -6.30
N GLY A 14 15.55 -9.07 -6.34
CA GLY A 14 14.66 -9.16 -5.16
C GLY A 14 13.54 -10.19 -5.32
N ARG A 15 13.25 -10.95 -4.26
CA ARG A 15 12.05 -11.78 -4.17
C ARG A 15 10.80 -10.88 -4.18
N LEU A 16 9.76 -11.28 -4.92
CA LEU A 16 8.53 -10.50 -5.09
C LEU A 16 7.83 -10.16 -3.76
N TRP A 17 7.80 -11.10 -2.81
CA TRP A 17 7.17 -10.90 -1.50
C TRP A 17 7.81 -9.73 -0.73
N TRP A 18 9.14 -9.57 -0.81
CA TRP A 18 9.84 -8.46 -0.17
C TRP A 18 9.43 -7.12 -0.79
N ARG A 19 9.22 -7.08 -2.11
CA ARG A 19 8.76 -5.88 -2.80
C ARG A 19 7.37 -5.48 -2.37
N PHE A 20 6.48 -6.45 -2.17
CA PHE A 20 5.14 -6.20 -1.65
C PHE A 20 5.15 -5.68 -0.22
N VAL A 21 5.97 -6.24 0.66
CA VAL A 21 6.14 -5.74 2.03
C VAL A 21 6.69 -4.31 2.03
N CYS A 22 7.76 -4.05 1.27
CA CYS A 22 8.32 -2.71 1.14
C CYS A 22 7.30 -1.72 0.55
N LEU A 23 6.54 -2.12 -0.47
CA LEU A 23 5.50 -1.29 -1.06
C LEU A 23 4.41 -0.96 -0.04
N GLY A 24 3.93 -1.95 0.70
CA GLY A 24 2.95 -1.76 1.76
C GLY A 24 3.45 -0.78 2.83
N ALA A 25 4.67 -0.98 3.34
CA ALA A 25 5.28 -0.09 4.31
C ALA A 25 5.46 1.33 3.76
N LEU A 26 5.91 1.49 2.51
CA LEU A 26 6.07 2.80 1.87
C LEU A 26 4.73 3.52 1.67
N LEU A 27 3.69 2.80 1.22
CA LEU A 27 2.35 3.36 1.09
C LEU A 27 1.84 3.82 2.46
N GLY A 28 2.09 3.04 3.52
CA GLY A 28 1.71 3.43 4.87
C GLY A 28 2.48 4.66 5.39
N LEU A 29 3.78 4.73 5.11
CA LEU A 29 4.64 5.85 5.45
C LEU A 29 4.19 7.15 4.76
N VAL A 30 3.71 7.07 3.51
CA VAL A 30 3.18 8.22 2.77
C VAL A 30 1.77 8.58 3.21
N ALA A 31 0.92 7.59 3.53
CA ALA A 31 -0.46 7.82 3.94
C ALA A 31 -0.58 8.45 5.34
N ALA A 32 0.31 8.09 6.27
CA ALA A 32 0.32 8.63 7.63
C ALA A 32 0.38 10.18 7.70
N PRO A 33 1.34 10.88 7.08
CA PRO A 33 1.37 12.33 7.12
C PRO A 33 0.18 12.97 6.41
N ILE A 34 -0.34 12.35 5.34
CA ILE A 34 -1.55 12.83 4.65
C ILE A 34 -2.76 12.74 5.57
N HIS A 35 -2.90 11.63 6.31
CA HIS A 35 -3.98 11.42 7.26
C HIS A 35 -3.88 12.38 8.45
N LEU A 36 -2.68 12.56 9.02
CA LEU A 36 -2.47 13.52 10.08
C LEU A 36 -2.81 14.94 9.62
N LEU A 37 -2.30 15.35 8.47
CA LEU A 37 -2.56 16.69 7.91
C LEU A 37 -4.06 16.91 7.65
N SER A 38 -4.80 15.90 7.16
CA SER A 38 -6.23 16.06 6.92
C SER A 38 -7.02 16.28 8.21
N TRP A 39 -6.56 15.74 9.33
CA TRP A 39 -7.12 15.96 10.66
C TRP A 39 -6.67 17.27 11.30
N THR A 40 -5.41 17.67 11.14
CA THR A 40 -4.84 18.83 11.83
C THR A 40 -5.00 20.14 11.07
N LEU A 41 -5.12 20.13 9.74
CA LEU A 41 -5.23 21.35 8.92
C LEU A 41 -6.41 22.27 9.34
N PRO A 42 -7.63 21.75 9.62
CA PRO A 42 -8.76 22.60 10.01
C PRO A 42 -8.57 23.29 11.37
N THR A 43 -7.72 22.74 12.25
CA THR A 43 -7.50 23.18 13.63
C THR A 43 -6.04 23.50 13.93
N TYR A 44 -5.26 23.77 12.87
CA TYR A 44 -3.81 23.90 12.99
C TYR A 44 -3.43 25.07 13.89
N ASN A 45 -2.63 24.78 14.92
CA ASN A 45 -2.05 25.78 15.78
C ASN A 45 -0.53 25.52 15.91
N PRO A 46 0.33 26.51 15.57
CA PRO A 46 1.78 26.35 15.58
C PRO A 46 2.36 26.02 16.97
N ASP A 47 1.66 26.36 18.06
CA ASP A 47 2.11 26.08 19.43
C ASP A 47 2.12 24.56 19.72
N PHE A 48 1.38 23.76 18.95
CA PHE A 48 1.26 22.31 19.12
C PHE A 48 2.11 21.49 18.13
N VAL A 49 3.04 22.11 17.40
CA VAL A 49 3.88 21.41 16.38
C VAL A 49 4.63 20.22 16.96
N VAL A 50 5.20 20.33 18.18
CA VAL A 50 5.90 19.21 18.84
C VAL A 50 4.93 18.07 19.14
N TYR A 51 3.70 18.38 19.54
CA TYR A 51 2.66 17.39 19.78
C TYR A 51 2.23 16.67 18.49
N TYR A 52 2.03 17.42 17.40
CA TYR A 52 1.74 16.82 16.09
C TYR A 52 2.88 15.94 15.59
N ALA A 53 4.14 16.36 15.78
CA ALA A 53 5.30 15.56 15.41
C ALA A 53 5.40 14.26 16.22
N PHE A 54 5.11 14.30 17.52
CA PHE A 54 5.05 13.10 18.35
C PHE A 54 3.96 12.14 17.87
N TYR A 55 2.74 12.64 17.64
CA TYR A 55 1.63 11.82 17.14
C TYR A 55 1.92 11.23 15.75
N LEU A 56 2.59 11.99 14.88
CA LEU A 56 3.01 11.52 13.57
C LEU A 56 3.89 10.26 13.65
N VAL A 57 4.76 10.14 14.66
CA VAL A 57 5.59 8.93 14.82
C VAL A 57 4.75 7.69 15.07
N PHE A 58 3.75 7.78 15.96
CA PHE A 58 2.83 6.66 16.22
C PHE A 58 1.98 6.34 15.01
N GLU A 59 1.50 7.36 14.32
CA GLU A 59 0.70 7.21 13.12
C GLU A 59 1.49 6.58 11.97
N LEU A 60 2.75 6.98 11.78
CA LEU A 60 3.68 6.35 10.85
C LEU A 60 3.85 4.87 11.15
N MET A 61 4.04 4.50 12.42
CA MET A 61 4.15 3.10 12.83
C MET A 61 2.86 2.33 12.53
N LEU A 62 1.70 2.85 12.94
CA LEU A 62 0.42 2.19 12.79
C LEU A 62 0.05 1.99 11.31
N VAL A 63 0.11 3.05 10.50
CA VAL A 63 -0.30 2.99 9.09
C VAL A 63 0.71 2.18 8.26
N SER A 64 2.00 2.18 8.62
CA SER A 64 2.98 1.27 8.02
C SER A 64 2.67 -0.19 8.31
N VAL A 65 2.30 -0.53 9.56
CA VAL A 65 1.87 -1.89 9.92
C VAL A 65 0.63 -2.28 9.13
N LEU A 66 -0.36 -1.41 9.00
CA LEU A 66 -1.55 -1.66 8.18
C LEU A 66 -1.18 -1.91 6.70
N GLY A 67 -0.24 -1.14 6.15
CA GLY A 67 0.27 -1.36 4.80
C GLY A 67 0.96 -2.72 4.63
N VAL A 68 1.71 -3.17 5.63
CA VAL A 68 2.30 -4.52 5.65
C VAL A 68 1.23 -5.61 5.77
N VAL A 69 0.15 -5.38 6.52
CA VAL A 69 -1.00 -6.29 6.60
C VAL A 69 -1.67 -6.45 5.23
N VAL A 70 -1.88 -5.36 4.49
CA VAL A 70 -2.38 -5.42 3.09
C VAL A 70 -1.44 -6.25 2.21
N ALA A 71 -0.13 -6.02 2.31
CA ALA A 71 0.86 -6.81 1.57
C ALA A 71 0.78 -8.30 1.93
N GLY A 72 0.62 -8.63 3.21
CA GLY A 72 0.40 -10.00 3.69
C GLY A 72 -0.83 -10.64 3.07
N ALA A 73 -1.97 -9.94 3.07
CA ALA A 73 -3.20 -10.41 2.44
C ALA A 73 -3.02 -10.70 0.94
N VAL A 74 -2.31 -9.81 0.22
CA VAL A 74 -1.99 -9.99 -1.20
C VAL A 74 -1.09 -11.21 -1.41
N ILE A 75 -0.06 -11.40 -0.57
CA ILE A 75 0.84 -12.56 -0.65
C ILE A 75 0.06 -13.85 -0.45
N VAL A 76 -0.79 -13.91 0.59
CA VAL A 76 -1.62 -15.10 0.90
C VAL A 76 -2.60 -15.39 -0.22
N ALA A 77 -3.32 -14.38 -0.72
CA ALA A 77 -4.29 -14.58 -1.80
C ALA A 77 -3.63 -15.10 -3.08
N ARG A 78 -2.38 -14.70 -3.36
CA ARG A 78 -1.63 -15.21 -4.51
C ARG A 78 -1.28 -16.69 -4.41
N LEU A 79 -1.18 -17.27 -3.20
CA LEU A 79 -0.98 -18.70 -3.04
C LEU A 79 -2.19 -19.51 -3.55
N ALA A 80 -3.37 -18.89 -3.63
CA ALA A 80 -4.60 -19.51 -4.13
C ALA A 80 -4.84 -19.30 -5.63
N VAL A 81 -4.00 -18.53 -6.33
CA VAL A 81 -4.18 -18.25 -7.76
C VAL A 81 -3.46 -19.30 -8.59
N ALA A 82 -4.20 -19.99 -9.48
CA ALA A 82 -3.65 -21.02 -10.36
C ALA A 82 -2.51 -20.48 -11.24
N GLU A 83 -1.38 -21.20 -11.28
CA GLU A 83 -0.17 -20.78 -12.00
C GLU A 83 -0.36 -20.71 -13.53
N GLU A 84 -1.36 -21.41 -14.08
CA GLU A 84 -1.69 -21.43 -15.51
C GLU A 84 -2.34 -20.14 -16.02
N THR A 85 -2.66 -19.20 -15.13
CA THR A 85 -3.32 -17.93 -15.52
C THR A 85 -2.35 -16.93 -16.14
N THR A 86 -2.84 -16.14 -17.11
CA THR A 86 -2.00 -15.13 -17.77
C THR A 86 -1.43 -14.12 -16.75
N PRO A 87 -0.20 -13.60 -16.96
CA PRO A 87 0.42 -12.62 -16.05
C PRO A 87 -0.42 -11.36 -15.85
N ARG A 88 -1.21 -10.97 -16.86
CA ARG A 88 -2.14 -9.84 -16.79
C ARG A 88 -3.28 -10.11 -15.81
N ASN A 89 -3.87 -11.29 -15.86
CA ASN A 89 -4.97 -11.66 -14.95
C ASN A 89 -4.46 -11.76 -13.51
N GLN A 90 -3.27 -12.32 -13.30
CA GLN A 90 -2.64 -12.38 -11.99
C GLN A 90 -2.34 -10.98 -11.42
N ALA A 91 -1.90 -10.03 -12.27
CA ALA A 91 -1.75 -8.63 -11.87
C ALA A 91 -3.08 -8.01 -11.43
N MET A 92 -4.15 -8.24 -12.19
CA MET A 92 -5.49 -7.75 -11.87
C MET A 92 -6.00 -8.33 -10.56
N VAL A 93 -5.83 -9.64 -10.33
CA VAL A 93 -6.23 -10.29 -9.06
C VAL A 93 -5.43 -9.72 -7.89
N THR A 94 -4.11 -9.55 -8.05
CA THR A 94 -3.25 -8.93 -7.03
C THR A 94 -3.74 -7.52 -6.67
N GLY A 95 -4.07 -6.72 -7.67
CA GLY A 95 -4.63 -5.39 -7.47
C GLY A 95 -6.01 -5.39 -6.83
N ALA A 96 -6.90 -6.30 -7.25
CA ALA A 96 -8.24 -6.43 -6.69
C ALA A 96 -8.19 -6.85 -5.21
N VAL A 97 -7.32 -7.78 -4.85
CA VAL A 97 -7.11 -8.18 -3.45
C VAL A 97 -6.58 -7.01 -2.63
N ALA A 98 -5.59 -6.28 -3.14
CA ALA A 98 -5.06 -5.09 -2.46
C ALA A 98 -6.13 -4.00 -2.30
N PHE A 99 -6.97 -3.79 -3.31
CA PHE A 99 -8.10 -2.86 -3.25
C PHE A 99 -9.08 -3.27 -2.15
N ILE A 100 -9.51 -4.54 -2.13
CA ILE A 100 -10.48 -5.05 -1.15
C ILE A 100 -9.90 -5.01 0.27
N ALA A 101 -8.65 -5.45 0.44
CA ALA A 101 -7.98 -5.45 1.75
C ALA A 101 -7.81 -4.02 2.29
N SER A 102 -7.37 -3.08 1.45
CA SER A 102 -7.25 -1.66 1.80
C SER A 102 -8.61 -1.02 2.12
N GLY A 103 -9.64 -1.37 1.34
CA GLY A 103 -11.01 -0.93 1.58
C GLY A 103 -11.56 -1.46 2.91
N ALA A 104 -11.43 -2.75 3.18
CA ALA A 104 -11.85 -3.38 4.44
C ALA A 104 -11.17 -2.74 5.65
N LEU A 105 -9.87 -2.42 5.56
CA LEU A 105 -9.15 -1.67 6.57
C LEU A 105 -9.70 -0.26 6.78
N SER A 106 -10.11 0.42 5.71
CA SER A 106 -10.74 1.75 5.80
C SER A 106 -12.07 1.70 6.54
N PHE A 107 -12.88 0.65 6.34
CA PHE A 107 -14.11 0.43 7.13
C PHE A 107 -13.83 0.09 8.59
N LEU A 108 -12.78 -0.70 8.86
CA LEU A 108 -12.35 -1.01 10.23
C LEU A 108 -11.92 0.28 10.97
N LEU A 109 -11.13 1.13 10.33
CA LEU A 109 -10.72 2.42 10.89
C LEU A 109 -11.94 3.34 11.13
N ALA A 110 -12.94 3.30 10.26
CA ALA A 110 -14.19 4.04 10.45
C ALA A 110 -14.97 3.55 11.68
N ALA A 111 -15.06 2.23 11.87
CA ALA A 111 -15.70 1.64 13.04
C ALA A 111 -14.98 2.02 14.36
N LEU A 112 -13.68 2.31 14.29
CA LEU A 112 -12.87 2.81 15.40
C LEU A 112 -12.95 4.34 15.58
N GLY A 113 -13.73 5.06 14.75
CA GLY A 113 -13.90 6.51 14.84
C GLY A 113 -12.82 7.34 14.16
N HIS A 114 -11.95 6.73 13.35
CA HIS A 114 -10.82 7.42 12.69
C HIS A 114 -11.15 8.03 11.32
N THR A 115 -12.33 7.78 10.74
CA THR A 115 -12.77 8.43 9.48
C THR A 115 -14.26 8.74 9.45
N GLY A 116 -14.60 9.95 9.00
CA GLY A 116 -15.98 10.39 8.79
C GLY A 116 -16.60 9.93 7.46
N SER A 117 -15.79 9.44 6.51
CA SER A 117 -16.26 8.96 5.20
C SER A 117 -15.51 7.70 4.76
N PRO A 118 -15.87 6.52 5.28
CA PRO A 118 -15.22 5.25 4.94
C PRO A 118 -15.22 4.97 3.44
N TRP A 119 -16.29 5.31 2.74
CA TRP A 119 -16.43 5.06 1.31
C TRP A 119 -15.44 5.87 0.47
N ALA A 120 -15.28 7.16 0.78
CA ALA A 120 -14.32 8.01 0.07
C ALA A 120 -12.89 7.53 0.34
N VAL A 121 -12.56 7.24 1.61
CA VAL A 121 -11.24 6.73 1.98
C VAL A 121 -10.97 5.38 1.32
N ALA A 122 -11.88 4.42 1.42
CA ALA A 122 -11.75 3.09 0.81
C ALA A 122 -11.60 3.16 -0.72
N GLY A 123 -12.35 4.03 -1.38
CA GLY A 123 -12.25 4.24 -2.83
C GLY A 123 -10.87 4.76 -3.22
N ILE A 124 -10.40 5.81 -2.54
CA ILE A 124 -9.10 6.43 -2.83
C ILE A 124 -7.96 5.45 -2.51
N THR A 125 -7.88 4.98 -1.26
CA THR A 125 -6.80 4.10 -0.81
C THR A 125 -6.83 2.76 -1.54
N GLY A 126 -8.01 2.24 -1.86
CA GLY A 126 -8.20 1.04 -2.65
C GLY A 126 -7.63 1.17 -4.05
N VAL A 127 -7.95 2.25 -4.78
CA VAL A 127 -7.42 2.48 -6.14
C VAL A 127 -5.91 2.62 -6.13
N PHE A 128 -5.36 3.41 -5.20
CA PHE A 128 -3.91 3.61 -5.12
C PHE A 128 -3.17 2.33 -4.73
N ALA A 129 -3.62 1.63 -3.69
CA ALA A 129 -3.01 0.35 -3.29
C ALA A 129 -3.17 -0.69 -4.40
N GLY A 130 -4.39 -0.89 -4.90
CA GLY A 130 -4.69 -1.84 -5.97
C GLY A 130 -3.84 -1.63 -7.22
N GLY A 131 -3.75 -0.38 -7.69
CA GLY A 131 -2.92 -0.01 -8.83
C GLY A 131 -1.43 -0.26 -8.57
N ALA A 132 -0.92 0.13 -7.40
CA ALA A 132 0.49 -0.03 -7.05
C ALA A 132 0.90 -1.51 -6.97
N PHE A 133 0.11 -2.35 -6.30
CA PHE A 133 0.40 -3.79 -6.18
C PHE A 133 0.27 -4.51 -7.53
N ALA A 134 -0.76 -4.18 -8.33
CA ALA A 134 -0.92 -4.72 -9.69
C ALA A 134 0.26 -4.34 -10.60
N PHE A 135 0.70 -3.08 -10.54
CA PHE A 135 1.82 -2.58 -11.32
C PHE A 135 3.13 -3.26 -10.95
N VAL A 136 3.44 -3.37 -9.64
CA VAL A 136 4.65 -4.03 -9.17
C VAL A 136 4.68 -5.50 -9.57
N TYR A 137 3.52 -6.17 -9.51
CA TYR A 137 3.39 -7.54 -9.98
C TYR A 137 3.68 -7.67 -11.49
N TYR A 138 2.94 -6.92 -12.30
CA TYR A 138 3.04 -6.98 -13.76
C TYR A 138 4.46 -6.70 -14.26
N LYS A 139 5.13 -5.73 -13.64
CA LYS A 139 6.51 -5.37 -13.97
C LYS A 139 7.50 -6.46 -13.57
N HIS A 140 7.29 -7.13 -12.44
CA HIS A 140 8.13 -8.25 -12.01
C HIS A 140 8.02 -9.43 -12.99
N THR A 141 6.80 -9.83 -13.36
CA THR A 141 6.58 -10.98 -14.26
C THR A 141 7.05 -10.73 -15.69
N ARG A 142 7.18 -9.48 -16.13
CA ARG A 142 7.74 -9.16 -17.45
C ARG A 142 9.26 -9.21 -17.53
N GLN A 143 9.94 -9.28 -16.38
CA GLN A 143 11.40 -9.24 -16.29
C GLN A 143 12.01 -10.61 -15.97
N THR A 144 11.23 -11.52 -15.40
CA THR A 144 11.52 -12.96 -15.26
C THR A 144 11.16 -13.70 -16.54
#